data_AF-A0A1Y2HNH6-F1
#
_entry.id   AF-A0A1Y2HNH6-F1
#
_cell.length_a   1.000
_cell.length_b   1.000
_cell.length_c   1.000
_cell.angle_alpha   90.00
_cell.angle_beta   90.00
_cell.angle_gamma   90.00
#
_symmetry.space_group_name_H-M   'P 1'
#
loop_
_entity.id
_entity.type
_entity.pdbx_description
1 polymer ?
#
loop_
_entity_poly.entity_id
_entity_poly.type
_entity_poly.pdbx_seq_one_letter_code
_entity_poly.pdbx_strand_id
1 'polypeptide(L)'
;MYSGNRRFSSITWRVFSQEHFLSDGTFPITDIVKNSRIALRNLQHYHDLLTNDANGPSAMFPNHTIFPRDCTHKSACPGAPEMDDVGMGWTRAIASQPLNAEIDRLIQIGYQVAESMVDDMLNESTALSRATAHAQWRLSLALSRDIVLRSTELNELMRSRMRAQLAHASIVCNVMLAVTVMVLVACALAYQAACAGPLMSEARTVVTLLYMIPPNLVKEAKDVARFCETAGVELEIKPGK
;
A
#
# COMPACT_ATOMS: atom_id res chain seq x y z
N MET A 1 0.04 -4.86 -3.78
CA MET A 1 1.45 -5.18 -4.13
C MET A 1 1.53 -6.18 -5.30
N TYR A 2 0.84 -7.33 -5.22
CA TYR A 2 0.89 -8.37 -6.27
C TYR A 2 0.31 -8.00 -7.65
N SER A 3 -0.59 -7.01 -7.74
CA SER A 3 -1.09 -6.48 -9.02
C SER A 3 0.03 -5.84 -9.86
N GLY A 4 0.97 -5.15 -9.21
CA GLY A 4 2.17 -4.63 -9.86
C GLY A 4 3.06 -5.73 -10.43
N ASN A 5 3.08 -6.90 -9.77
CA ASN A 5 3.86 -8.04 -10.23
C ASN A 5 3.21 -8.71 -11.45
N ARG A 6 1.88 -8.82 -11.51
CA ARG A 6 1.17 -9.26 -12.74
C ARG A 6 1.51 -8.36 -13.94
N ARG A 7 1.49 -7.04 -13.72
CA ARG A 7 1.91 -6.05 -14.74
C ARG A 7 3.36 -6.26 -15.17
N PHE A 8 4.28 -6.40 -14.21
CA PHE A 8 5.69 -6.62 -14.51
C PHE A 8 5.89 -7.89 -15.34
N SER A 9 5.36 -9.04 -14.90
CA SER A 9 5.47 -10.31 -15.62
C SER A 9 4.87 -10.26 -17.03
N SER A 10 3.75 -9.56 -17.22
CA SER A 10 3.14 -9.37 -18.53
C SER A 10 4.01 -8.53 -19.47
N ILE A 11 4.67 -7.49 -18.95
CA ILE A 11 5.64 -6.69 -19.70
C ILE A 11 6.88 -7.52 -20.04
N THR A 12 7.39 -8.29 -19.07
CA THR A 12 8.56 -9.16 -19.26
C THR A 12 8.31 -10.21 -20.34
N TRP A 13 7.15 -10.87 -20.32
CA TRP A 13 6.71 -11.77 -21.40
C TRP A 13 6.75 -11.07 -22.76
N ARG A 14 6.18 -9.87 -22.84
CA ARG A 14 6.11 -9.08 -24.08
C ARG A 14 7.50 -8.78 -24.62
N VAL A 15 8.42 -8.32 -23.78
CA VAL A 15 9.78 -7.95 -24.19
C VAL A 15 10.56 -9.16 -24.70
N PHE A 16 10.60 -10.25 -23.93
CA PHE A 16 11.37 -11.42 -24.34
C PHE A 16 10.76 -12.13 -25.55
N SER A 17 9.43 -12.25 -25.62
CA SER A 17 8.80 -12.81 -26.81
C SER A 17 9.02 -11.95 -28.04
N GLN A 18 9.03 -10.61 -27.92
CA GLN A 18 9.39 -9.73 -29.02
C GLN A 18 10.81 -9.93 -29.50
N GLU A 19 11.76 -10.11 -28.58
CA GLU A 19 13.15 -10.40 -28.94
C GLU A 19 13.25 -11.68 -29.77
N HIS A 20 12.50 -12.74 -29.44
CA HIS A 20 12.54 -13.95 -30.26
C HIS A 20 12.07 -13.75 -31.71
N PHE A 21 10.96 -13.04 -31.90
CA PHE A 21 10.31 -12.93 -33.23
C PHE A 21 10.81 -11.76 -34.08
N LEU A 22 11.45 -10.75 -33.49
CA LEU A 22 11.84 -9.52 -34.18
C LEU A 22 13.34 -9.19 -34.08
N SER A 23 14.12 -9.92 -33.27
CA SER A 23 15.55 -9.62 -33.11
C SER A 23 16.39 -10.09 -34.29
N ASP A 24 17.46 -9.35 -34.52
CA ASP A 24 18.53 -9.70 -35.47
C ASP A 24 19.50 -10.77 -34.90
N GLY A 25 19.17 -11.39 -33.77
CA GLY A 25 19.96 -12.46 -33.15
C GLY A 25 20.95 -11.97 -32.08
N THR A 26 20.74 -10.78 -31.52
CA THR A 26 21.64 -10.17 -30.54
C THR A 26 21.70 -10.91 -29.20
N PHE A 27 20.64 -11.65 -28.85
CA PHE A 27 20.54 -12.38 -27.59
C PHE A 27 20.45 -13.90 -27.82
N PRO A 28 21.06 -14.73 -26.95
CA PRO A 28 20.93 -16.18 -27.03
C PRO A 28 19.47 -16.62 -26.92
N ILE A 29 18.99 -17.38 -27.91
CA ILE A 29 17.58 -17.85 -27.96
C ILE A 29 17.23 -18.69 -26.72
N THR A 30 18.19 -19.46 -26.20
CA THR A 30 18.05 -20.23 -24.96
C THR A 30 17.65 -19.36 -23.77
N ASP A 31 18.26 -18.18 -23.64
CA ASP A 31 17.97 -17.25 -22.54
C ASP A 31 16.62 -16.57 -22.75
N ILE A 32 16.28 -16.23 -24.00
CA ILE A 32 14.99 -15.67 -24.36
C ILE A 32 13.86 -16.63 -23.96
N VAL A 33 13.96 -17.91 -24.35
CA VAL A 33 12.94 -18.93 -24.03
C VAL A 33 12.85 -19.17 -22.53
N LYS A 34 13.99 -19.31 -21.85
CA LYS A 34 14.04 -19.50 -20.40
C LYS A 34 13.35 -18.34 -19.67
N ASN A 35 13.71 -17.10 -20.02
CA ASN A 35 13.14 -15.90 -19.39
C ASN A 35 11.66 -15.73 -19.72
N SER A 36 11.24 -16.06 -20.95
CA SER A 36 9.83 -16.04 -21.35
C SER A 36 8.99 -17.02 -20.52
N ARG A 37 9.48 -18.26 -20.32
CA ARG A 37 8.83 -19.27 -19.47
C ARG A 37 8.78 -18.85 -18.00
N ILE A 38 9.85 -18.23 -17.49
CA ILE A 38 9.87 -17.69 -16.13
C ILE A 38 8.84 -16.57 -15.97
N ALA A 39 8.73 -15.68 -16.96
CA ALA A 39 7.75 -14.58 -16.94
C ALA A 39 6.31 -15.11 -16.87
N LEU A 40 5.96 -16.12 -17.67
CA LEU A 40 4.65 -16.77 -17.65
C LEU A 40 4.39 -17.49 -16.33
N ARG A 41 5.37 -18.23 -15.81
CA ARG A 41 5.24 -18.91 -14.52
C ARG A 41 5.02 -17.94 -13.37
N ASN A 42 5.74 -16.82 -13.37
CA ASN A 42 5.55 -15.77 -12.38
C ASN A 42 4.18 -15.11 -12.53
N LEU A 43 3.74 -14.86 -13.78
CA LEU A 43 2.41 -14.33 -14.04
C LEU A 43 1.33 -15.26 -13.48
N GLN A 44 1.42 -16.57 -13.74
CA GLN A 44 0.50 -17.57 -13.19
C GLN A 44 0.53 -17.60 -11.67
N HIS A 45 1.71 -17.65 -11.06
CA HIS A 45 1.84 -17.64 -9.61
C HIS A 45 1.17 -16.41 -8.96
N TYR A 46 1.42 -15.21 -9.47
CA TYR A 46 0.76 -13.99 -8.98
C TYR A 46 -0.71 -13.91 -9.40
N HIS A 47 -1.10 -14.61 -10.46
CA HIS A 47 -2.49 -14.76 -10.84
C HIS A 47 -3.25 -15.54 -9.76
N ASP A 48 -2.78 -16.75 -9.46
CA ASP A 48 -3.38 -17.66 -8.48
C ASP A 48 -3.43 -17.06 -7.08
N LEU A 49 -2.38 -16.37 -6.63
CA LEU A 49 -2.37 -15.71 -5.33
C LEU A 49 -3.47 -14.65 -5.20
N LEU A 50 -3.75 -13.93 -6.28
CA LEU A 50 -4.68 -12.81 -6.28
C LEU A 50 -6.14 -13.23 -6.56
N THR A 51 -6.35 -14.35 -7.23
CA THR A 51 -7.69 -14.92 -7.44
C THR A 51 -8.17 -15.71 -6.22
N ASN A 52 -7.25 -16.38 -5.51
CA ASN A 52 -7.57 -17.14 -4.29
C ASN A 52 -7.59 -16.30 -3.01
N ASP A 53 -7.17 -15.03 -3.05
CA ASP A 53 -7.25 -14.12 -1.91
C ASP A 53 -8.69 -13.65 -1.70
N ALA A 54 -9.32 -14.13 -0.61
CA ALA A 54 -10.69 -13.80 -0.22
C ALA A 54 -10.92 -12.30 0.02
N ASN A 55 -9.87 -11.56 0.42
CA ASN A 55 -9.92 -10.11 0.61
C ASN A 55 -9.18 -9.37 -0.51
N GLY A 56 -8.90 -10.07 -1.62
CA GLY A 56 -8.07 -9.58 -2.70
C GLY A 56 -8.76 -8.55 -3.60
N PRO A 57 -8.09 -8.18 -4.70
CA PRO A 57 -8.60 -7.24 -5.70
C PRO A 57 -9.97 -7.66 -6.26
N SER A 58 -10.18 -8.97 -6.38
CA SER A 58 -11.42 -9.58 -6.88
C SER A 58 -12.62 -9.27 -5.98
N ALA A 59 -12.42 -9.29 -4.66
CA ALA A 59 -13.45 -8.92 -3.69
C ALA A 59 -13.63 -7.40 -3.58
N MET A 60 -12.54 -6.62 -3.63
CA MET A 60 -12.60 -5.18 -3.47
C MET A 60 -13.11 -4.43 -4.71
N PHE A 61 -12.82 -4.93 -5.91
CA PHE A 61 -13.11 -4.31 -7.21
C PHE A 61 -13.60 -5.34 -8.24
N PRO A 62 -14.75 -6.01 -8.00
CA PRO A 62 -15.24 -7.08 -8.87
C PRO A 62 -15.52 -6.60 -10.30
N ASN A 63 -15.98 -5.34 -10.47
CA ASN A 63 -16.24 -4.72 -11.78
C ASN A 63 -14.98 -4.57 -12.66
N HIS A 64 -13.79 -4.62 -12.07
CA HIS A 64 -12.53 -4.46 -12.80
C HIS A 64 -11.77 -5.78 -12.96
N THR A 65 -12.23 -6.86 -12.32
CA THR A 65 -11.49 -8.12 -12.19
C THR A 65 -12.29 -9.34 -12.65
N ILE A 66 -13.56 -9.46 -12.22
CA ILE A 66 -14.42 -10.63 -12.44
C ILE A 66 -15.50 -10.35 -13.49
N PHE A 67 -16.03 -9.13 -13.55
CA PHE A 67 -17.10 -8.84 -14.50
C PHE A 67 -16.55 -8.47 -15.88
N PRO A 68 -17.29 -8.79 -16.95
CA PRO A 68 -16.98 -8.32 -18.29
C PRO A 68 -16.94 -6.79 -18.32
N ARG A 69 -15.99 -6.24 -19.08
CA ARG A 69 -15.94 -4.79 -19.35
C ARG A 69 -16.91 -4.47 -20.48
N ASP A 70 -17.61 -3.35 -20.36
CA ASP A 70 -18.39 -2.81 -21.47
C ASP A 70 -17.45 -2.23 -22.54
N CYS A 71 -17.29 -2.95 -23.65
CA CYS A 71 -16.51 -2.52 -24.82
C CYS A 71 -17.35 -1.83 -25.91
N THR A 72 -18.60 -1.43 -25.63
CA THR A 72 -19.43 -0.72 -26.61
C THR A 72 -18.80 0.61 -27.03
N HIS A 73 -18.13 1.30 -26.10
CA HIS A 73 -17.39 2.52 -26.37
C HIS A 73 -15.91 2.26 -26.70
N LYS A 74 -15.39 2.89 -27.76
CA LYS A 74 -13.97 2.79 -28.17
C LYS A 74 -12.97 3.22 -27.08
N SER A 75 -13.38 4.14 -26.19
CA SER A 75 -12.58 4.60 -25.07
C SER A 75 -12.42 3.54 -23.98
N ALA A 76 -13.40 2.65 -23.81
CA ALA A 76 -13.32 1.57 -22.84
C ALA A 76 -12.31 0.53 -23.29
N CYS A 77 -12.29 0.14 -24.57
CA CYS A 77 -11.42 -0.91 -25.12
C CYS A 77 -10.53 -0.39 -26.24
N PRO A 78 -9.51 0.44 -25.91
CA PRO A 78 -8.67 1.07 -26.91
C PRO A 78 -7.85 0.03 -27.67
N GLY A 79 -7.94 0.05 -29.01
CA GLY A 79 -7.16 -0.84 -29.87
C GLY A 79 -7.75 -2.24 -30.09
N ALA A 80 -8.96 -2.53 -29.59
CA ALA A 80 -9.68 -3.75 -29.93
C ALA A 80 -10.60 -3.52 -31.16
N PRO A 81 -10.34 -4.19 -32.29
CA PRO A 81 -11.18 -4.07 -33.49
C PRO A 81 -12.51 -4.83 -33.31
N GLU A 82 -13.54 -4.45 -34.08
CA GLU A 82 -14.86 -5.12 -34.03
C GLU A 82 -14.81 -6.52 -34.63
N MET A 83 -14.07 -6.68 -35.73
CA MET A 83 -13.80 -7.96 -36.37
C MET A 83 -12.30 -8.18 -36.48
N ASP A 84 -11.90 -9.46 -36.56
CA ASP A 84 -10.50 -9.83 -36.67
C ASP A 84 -10.02 -9.73 -38.12
N ASP A 85 -9.63 -8.53 -38.52
CA ASP A 85 -9.25 -8.24 -39.92
C ASP A 85 -7.87 -8.83 -40.31
N VAL A 86 -7.11 -9.36 -39.35
CA VAL A 86 -5.71 -9.77 -39.54
C VAL A 86 -5.48 -11.25 -39.16
N GLY A 87 -6.54 -12.00 -38.87
CA GLY A 87 -6.44 -13.41 -38.43
C GLY A 87 -5.65 -13.59 -37.13
N MET A 88 -5.54 -12.53 -36.33
CA MET A 88 -4.80 -12.52 -35.06
C MET A 88 -5.66 -13.06 -33.92
N GLY A 89 -6.98 -13.07 -34.09
CA GLY A 89 -7.95 -13.45 -33.08
C GLY A 89 -8.08 -12.43 -31.96
N TRP A 90 -7.71 -11.16 -32.15
CA TRP A 90 -7.94 -10.08 -31.17
C TRP A 90 -9.15 -9.27 -31.58
N THR A 91 -10.21 -9.27 -30.75
CA THR A 91 -11.48 -8.60 -31.05
C THR A 91 -12.05 -7.93 -29.79
N ARG A 92 -13.02 -7.03 -29.97
CA ARG A 92 -13.77 -6.43 -28.83
C ARG A 92 -14.45 -7.47 -27.95
N ALA A 93 -14.92 -8.58 -28.52
CA ALA A 93 -15.51 -9.65 -27.72
C ALA A 93 -14.49 -10.23 -26.73
N ILE A 94 -13.23 -10.35 -27.15
CA ILE A 94 -12.15 -10.86 -26.28
C ILE A 94 -11.71 -9.78 -25.30
N ALA A 95 -11.56 -8.53 -25.74
CA ALA A 95 -11.24 -7.41 -24.86
C ALA A 95 -12.33 -7.11 -23.80
N SER A 96 -13.57 -7.59 -24.03
CA SER A 96 -14.67 -7.46 -23.08
C SER A 96 -14.60 -8.48 -21.93
N GLN A 97 -13.74 -9.49 -22.04
CA GLN A 97 -13.65 -10.54 -21.03
C GLN A 97 -13.18 -10.00 -19.67
N PRO A 98 -13.54 -10.69 -18.58
CA PRO A 98 -12.99 -10.41 -17.25
C PRO A 98 -11.46 -10.42 -17.26
N LEU A 99 -10.84 -9.56 -16.45
CA LEU A 99 -9.38 -9.44 -16.39
C LEU A 99 -8.75 -10.78 -16.01
N ASN A 100 -9.40 -11.53 -15.12
CA ASN A 100 -8.87 -12.82 -14.70
C ASN A 100 -8.87 -13.83 -15.86
N ALA A 101 -9.98 -13.93 -16.59
CA ALA A 101 -10.08 -14.79 -17.77
C ALA A 101 -9.10 -14.40 -18.87
N GLU A 102 -8.85 -13.10 -19.05
CA GLU A 102 -7.86 -12.61 -20.02
C GLU A 102 -6.43 -12.98 -19.63
N ILE A 103 -6.09 -12.92 -18.35
CA ILE A 103 -4.78 -13.37 -17.84
C ILE A 103 -4.61 -14.87 -18.03
N ASP A 104 -5.62 -15.68 -17.70
CA ASP A 104 -5.60 -17.13 -17.93
C ASP A 104 -5.37 -17.45 -19.40
N ARG A 105 -6.05 -16.71 -20.29
CA ARG A 105 -5.88 -16.83 -21.73
C ARG A 105 -4.48 -16.43 -22.19
N LEU A 106 -3.92 -15.35 -21.66
CA LEU A 106 -2.53 -14.95 -21.93
C LEU A 106 -1.55 -16.04 -21.49
N ILE A 107 -1.76 -16.64 -20.32
CA ILE A 107 -0.90 -17.72 -19.81
C ILE A 107 -0.96 -18.93 -20.74
N GLN A 108 -2.17 -19.36 -21.13
CA GLN A 108 -2.36 -20.50 -22.02
C GLN A 108 -1.70 -20.29 -23.38
N ILE A 109 -1.99 -19.16 -24.05
CA ILE A 109 -1.40 -18.82 -25.35
C ILE A 109 0.10 -18.60 -25.22
N GLY A 110 0.53 -17.95 -24.14
CA GLY A 110 1.94 -17.70 -23.86
C GLY A 110 2.74 -18.99 -23.75
N TYR A 111 2.21 -20.01 -23.07
CA TYR A 111 2.88 -21.32 -23.00
C TYR A 111 2.96 -22.01 -24.35
N GLN A 112 1.89 -21.96 -25.17
CA GLN A 112 1.90 -22.49 -26.53
C GLN A 112 2.96 -21.79 -27.40
N VAL A 113 3.05 -20.47 -27.30
CA VAL A 113 4.07 -19.69 -28.00
C VAL A 113 5.47 -20.06 -27.50
N ALA A 114 5.68 -20.17 -26.19
CA ALA A 114 6.97 -20.55 -25.61
C ALA A 114 7.39 -22.01 -25.92
N GLU A 115 6.44 -22.87 -26.23
CA GLU A 115 6.68 -24.22 -26.75
C GLU A 115 7.11 -24.15 -28.22
N SER A 116 6.38 -23.39 -29.05
CA SER A 116 6.76 -23.17 -30.46
C SER A 116 8.15 -22.52 -30.62
N MET A 117 8.58 -21.68 -29.68
CA MET A 117 9.94 -21.13 -29.65
C MET A 117 11.00 -22.22 -29.45
N VAL A 118 10.69 -23.26 -28.67
CA VAL A 118 11.60 -24.41 -28.47
C VAL A 118 11.63 -25.28 -29.72
N ASP A 119 10.49 -25.52 -30.35
CA ASP A 119 10.42 -26.28 -31.60
C ASP A 119 11.22 -25.59 -32.72
N ASP A 120 11.19 -24.26 -32.78
CA ASP A 120 12.01 -23.47 -33.70
C ASP A 120 13.51 -23.56 -33.36
N MET A 121 13.88 -23.58 -32.07
CA MET A 121 15.27 -23.85 -31.66
C MET A 121 15.78 -25.23 -32.07
N LEU A 122 14.90 -26.23 -32.10
CA LEU A 122 15.23 -27.60 -32.49
C LEU A 122 15.19 -27.81 -34.02
N ASN A 123 14.86 -26.77 -34.80
CA ASN A 123 14.60 -26.84 -36.24
C ASN A 123 13.50 -27.84 -36.64
N GLU A 124 12.54 -28.09 -35.74
CA GLU A 124 11.40 -28.99 -35.97
C GLU A 124 10.17 -28.25 -36.52
N SER A 125 10.26 -26.92 -36.68
CA SER A 125 9.15 -26.07 -37.09
C SER A 125 8.88 -26.13 -38.61
N THR A 126 7.64 -26.43 -38.98
CA THR A 126 7.15 -26.29 -40.37
C THR A 126 6.74 -24.85 -40.67
N ALA A 127 6.70 -24.46 -41.94
CA ALA A 127 6.28 -23.10 -42.35
C ALA A 127 4.85 -22.75 -41.86
N LEU A 128 3.95 -23.75 -41.84
CA LEU A 128 2.60 -23.59 -41.29
C LEU A 128 2.62 -23.40 -39.78
N SER A 129 3.41 -24.21 -39.05
CA SER A 129 3.60 -24.08 -37.60
C SER A 129 4.13 -22.69 -37.21
N ARG A 130 5.10 -22.17 -37.96
CA ARG A 130 5.67 -20.83 -37.76
C ARG A 130 4.64 -19.72 -37.98
N ALA A 131 3.80 -19.84 -39.01
CA ALA A 131 2.72 -18.89 -39.27
C ALA A 131 1.68 -18.85 -38.14
N THR A 132 1.30 -20.03 -37.62
CA THR A 132 0.37 -20.13 -36.49
C THR A 132 0.98 -19.61 -35.18
N ALA A 133 2.24 -19.94 -34.91
CA ALA A 133 2.97 -19.44 -33.75
C ALA A 133 3.09 -17.92 -33.77
N HIS A 134 3.35 -17.34 -34.95
CA HIS A 134 3.41 -15.89 -35.12
C HIS A 134 2.05 -15.21 -34.89
N ALA A 135 0.94 -15.80 -35.36
CA ALA A 135 -0.40 -15.29 -35.08
C ALA A 135 -0.74 -15.33 -33.57
N GLN A 136 -0.45 -16.47 -32.91
CA GLN A 136 -0.63 -16.62 -31.46
C GLN A 136 0.26 -15.67 -30.65
N TRP A 137 1.50 -15.46 -31.08
CA TRP A 137 2.38 -14.47 -30.48
C TRP A 137 1.80 -13.06 -30.56
N ARG A 138 1.34 -12.63 -31.75
CA ARG A 138 0.68 -11.32 -31.92
C ARG A 138 -0.56 -11.17 -31.02
N LEU A 139 -1.36 -12.22 -30.88
CA LEU A 139 -2.48 -12.25 -29.93
C LEU A 139 -2.02 -12.07 -28.49
N SER A 140 -0.98 -12.79 -28.08
CA SER A 140 -0.39 -12.67 -26.73
C SER A 140 0.14 -11.26 -26.46
N LEU A 141 0.68 -10.58 -27.47
CA LEU A 141 1.12 -9.18 -27.36
C LEU A 141 -0.07 -8.24 -27.13
N ALA A 142 -1.17 -8.42 -27.86
CA ALA A 142 -2.37 -7.62 -27.69
C ALA A 142 -2.97 -7.79 -26.28
N LEU A 143 -3.15 -9.04 -25.83
CA LEU A 143 -3.60 -9.39 -24.48
C LEU A 143 -2.70 -8.78 -23.40
N SER A 144 -1.37 -8.90 -23.55
CA SER A 144 -0.42 -8.34 -22.57
C SER A 144 -0.55 -6.81 -22.45
N ARG A 145 -0.86 -6.10 -23.55
CA ARG A 145 -1.04 -4.64 -23.54
C ARG A 145 -2.31 -4.25 -22.79
N ASP A 146 -3.43 -4.93 -23.07
CA ASP A 146 -4.69 -4.64 -22.40
C ASP A 146 -4.61 -4.98 -20.89
N ILE A 147 -4.03 -6.13 -20.53
CA ILE A 147 -3.78 -6.51 -19.13
C ILE A 147 -2.93 -5.45 -18.39
N VAL A 148 -1.90 -4.90 -19.03
CA VAL A 148 -1.04 -3.86 -18.43
C VAL A 148 -1.83 -2.57 -18.18
N LEU A 149 -2.70 -2.16 -19.11
CA LEU A 149 -3.56 -1.00 -18.95
C LEU A 149 -4.54 -1.21 -17.80
N ARG A 150 -5.27 -2.32 -17.81
CA ARG A 150 -6.25 -2.68 -16.77
C ARG A 150 -5.62 -2.85 -15.39
N SER A 151 -4.43 -3.45 -15.32
CA SER A 151 -3.67 -3.58 -14.06
C SER A 151 -3.19 -2.22 -13.53
N THR A 152 -2.96 -1.25 -14.42
CA THR A 152 -2.59 0.11 -14.02
C THR A 152 -3.77 0.87 -13.45
N GLU A 153 -4.95 0.76 -14.07
CA GLU A 153 -6.21 1.30 -13.56
C GLU A 153 -6.56 0.71 -12.19
N LEU A 154 -6.47 -0.62 -12.06
CA LEU A 154 -6.72 -1.33 -10.79
C LEU A 154 -5.75 -0.88 -9.68
N ASN A 155 -4.48 -0.64 -10.02
CA ASN A 155 -3.51 -0.11 -9.06
C ASN A 155 -3.86 1.32 -8.61
N GLU A 156 -4.39 2.17 -9.49
CA GLU A 156 -4.81 3.51 -9.11
C GLU A 156 -6.06 3.47 -8.23
N LEU A 157 -7.02 2.58 -8.50
CA LEU A 157 -8.17 2.33 -7.63
C LEU A 157 -7.77 1.81 -6.23
N MET A 158 -6.78 0.91 -6.17
CA MET A 158 -6.22 0.47 -4.88
C MET A 158 -5.56 1.61 -4.14
N ARG A 159 -4.77 2.45 -4.82
CA ARG A 159 -4.12 3.61 -4.21
C ARG A 159 -5.14 4.62 -3.72
N SER A 160 -6.19 4.91 -4.49
CA SER A 160 -7.22 5.85 -4.07
C SER A 160 -7.97 5.35 -2.84
N ARG A 161 -8.31 4.05 -2.79
CA ARG A 161 -8.92 3.42 -1.61
C ARG A 161 -7.99 3.43 -0.40
N MET A 162 -6.71 3.12 -0.58
CA MET A 162 -5.72 3.15 0.50
C MET A 162 -5.52 4.58 1.02
N ARG A 163 -5.47 5.59 0.15
CA ARG A 163 -5.44 7.01 0.53
C ARG A 163 -6.67 7.42 1.32
N ALA A 164 -7.87 6.96 0.93
CA ALA A 164 -9.09 7.24 1.67
C ALA A 164 -9.07 6.62 3.08
N GLN A 165 -8.60 5.37 3.21
CA GLN A 165 -8.43 4.71 4.51
C GLN A 165 -7.40 5.42 5.38
N LEU A 166 -6.26 5.84 4.80
CA LEU A 166 -5.25 6.63 5.49
C LEU A 166 -5.79 7.99 5.94
N ALA A 167 -6.62 8.65 5.12
CA ALA A 167 -7.24 9.91 5.50
C ALA A 167 -8.13 9.72 6.73
N HIS A 168 -8.99 8.70 6.76
CA HIS A 168 -9.79 8.39 7.94
C HIS A 168 -8.94 8.07 9.17
N ALA A 169 -7.88 7.27 9.03
CA ALA A 169 -6.97 6.95 10.13
C ALA A 169 -6.24 8.20 10.66
N SER A 170 -5.83 9.11 9.76
CA SER A 170 -5.15 10.35 10.13
C SER A 170 -6.07 11.29 10.91
N ILE A 171 -7.36 11.37 10.56
CA ILE A 171 -8.36 12.15 11.30
C ILE A 171 -8.52 11.58 12.71
N VAL A 172 -8.67 10.25 12.85
CA VAL A 172 -8.80 9.61 14.17
C VAL A 172 -7.57 9.86 15.04
N CYS A 173 -6.37 9.77 14.46
CA CYS A 173 -5.12 10.03 15.17
C CYS A 173 -5.04 11.49 15.65
N ASN A 174 -5.37 12.45 14.78
CA ASN A 174 -5.39 13.87 15.13
C ASN A 174 -6.41 14.20 16.23
N VAL A 175 -7.60 13.59 16.17
CA VAL A 175 -8.62 13.75 17.21
C VAL A 175 -8.14 13.17 18.54
N MET A 176 -7.57 11.97 18.54
CA MET A 176 -7.02 11.35 19.75
C MET A 176 -5.89 12.20 20.36
N LEU A 177 -5.01 12.76 19.52
CA LEU A 177 -3.95 13.67 19.97
C LEU A 177 -4.53 14.96 20.58
N ALA A 178 -5.53 15.56 19.95
CA ALA A 178 -6.17 16.76 20.49
C ALA A 178 -6.84 16.49 21.85
N VAL A 179 -7.51 15.35 21.99
CA VAL A 179 -8.15 14.93 23.25
C VAL A 179 -7.10 14.69 24.34
N THR A 180 -6.00 14.00 24.03
CA THR A 180 -4.95 13.75 25.04
C THR A 180 -4.29 15.05 25.50
N VAL A 181 -4.02 15.99 24.59
CA VAL A 181 -3.49 17.32 24.94
C VAL A 181 -4.47 18.09 25.83
N MET A 182 -5.77 18.09 25.51
CA MET A 182 -6.79 18.74 26.32
C MET A 182 -6.86 18.16 27.74
N VAL A 183 -6.82 16.84 27.87
CA VAL A 183 -6.80 16.16 29.17
C VAL A 183 -5.54 16.54 29.96
N LEU A 184 -4.38 16.59 29.30
CA LEU A 184 -3.12 16.98 29.92
C LEU A 184 -3.15 18.41 30.47
N VAL A 185 -3.70 19.35 29.69
CA VAL A 185 -3.89 20.75 30.11
C VAL A 185 -4.87 20.83 31.28
N ALA A 186 -5.98 20.11 31.23
CA ALA A 186 -6.96 20.08 32.32
C ALA A 186 -6.35 19.53 33.62
N CYS A 187 -5.56 18.44 33.53
CA CYS A 187 -4.83 17.87 34.67
C CYS A 187 -3.79 18.85 35.24
N ALA A 188 -3.05 19.55 34.38
CA ALA A 188 -2.07 20.54 34.81
C ALA A 188 -2.71 21.72 35.55
N LEU A 189 -3.84 22.23 35.04
CA LEU A 189 -4.62 23.29 35.69
C LEU A 189 -5.21 22.84 37.02
N ALA A 190 -5.77 21.62 37.09
CA ALA A 190 -6.29 21.05 38.32
C ALA A 190 -5.18 20.87 39.37
N TYR A 191 -3.99 20.41 38.96
CA TYR A 191 -2.83 20.30 39.83
C TYR A 191 -2.36 21.66 40.35
N GLN A 192 -2.31 22.68 39.49
CA GLN A 192 -1.91 24.02 39.89
C GLN A 192 -2.91 24.63 40.89
N ALA A 193 -4.21 24.42 40.68
CA ALA A 193 -5.25 24.91 41.59
C ALA A 193 -5.25 24.15 42.94
N ALA A 194 -5.13 22.83 42.92
CA ALA A 194 -5.27 21.99 44.11
C ALA A 194 -3.98 21.88 44.95
N CYS A 195 -2.81 21.83 44.31
CA CYS A 195 -1.53 21.64 45.02
C CYS A 195 -0.71 22.94 45.07
N ALA A 196 -0.47 23.61 43.94
CA ALA A 196 0.44 24.76 43.92
C ALA A 196 -0.16 26.04 44.55
N GLY A 197 -1.46 26.25 44.40
CA GLY A 197 -2.18 27.38 44.99
C GLY A 197 -2.05 27.50 46.51
N PRO A 198 -2.46 26.48 47.29
CA PRO A 198 -2.32 26.50 48.74
C PRO A 198 -0.86 26.56 49.18
N LEU A 199 0.05 25.78 48.55
CA LEU A 199 1.49 25.84 48.86
C LEU A 199 2.10 27.23 48.63
N MET A 200 1.72 27.94 47.56
CA MET A 200 2.20 29.30 47.33
C MET A 200 1.62 30.28 48.35
N SER A 201 0.38 30.09 48.78
CA SER A 201 -0.21 30.92 49.84
C SER A 201 0.53 30.73 51.17
N GLU A 202 0.80 29.48 51.53
CA GLU A 202 1.51 29.12 52.76
C GLU A 202 2.96 29.59 52.71
N ALA A 203 3.68 29.39 51.60
CA ALA A 203 5.03 29.90 51.41
C ALA A 203 5.08 31.43 51.53
N ARG A 204 4.09 32.14 50.99
CA ARG A 204 4.01 33.60 51.11
C ARG A 204 3.77 34.02 52.56
N THR A 205 2.91 33.32 53.29
CA THR A 205 2.69 33.58 54.72
C THR A 205 3.96 33.35 55.54
N VAL A 206 4.69 32.25 55.30
CA VAL A 206 5.96 31.94 55.98
C VAL A 206 7.02 33.01 55.71
N VAL A 207 7.18 33.44 54.45
CA VAL A 207 8.11 34.52 54.10
C VAL A 207 7.71 35.86 54.73
N THR A 208 6.42 36.18 54.77
CA THR A 208 5.95 37.44 55.38
C THR A 208 6.12 37.42 56.90
N LEU A 209 5.91 36.27 57.54
CA LEU A 209 6.14 36.08 58.98
C LEU A 209 7.62 36.27 59.33
N LEU A 210 8.53 35.77 58.49
CA LEU A 210 9.98 35.93 58.64
C LEU A 210 10.41 37.41 58.63
N TYR A 211 9.77 38.23 57.78
CA TYR A 211 10.04 39.67 57.70
C TYR A 211 9.41 40.49 58.83
N MET A 212 8.39 39.96 59.52
CA MET A 212 7.74 40.65 60.65
C MET A 212 8.44 40.45 61.99
N ILE A 213 9.36 39.47 62.12
CA ILE A 213 10.11 39.24 63.35
C ILE A 213 11.38 40.10 63.32
N PRO A 214 11.58 41.03 64.29
CA PRO A 214 12.81 41.80 64.39
C PRO A 214 14.02 40.87 64.54
N PRO A 215 15.14 41.10 63.83
CA PRO A 215 16.30 40.20 63.83
C PRO A 215 16.93 39.98 65.22
N ASN A 216 16.55 40.81 66.20
CA ASN A 216 17.01 40.76 67.57
C ASN A 216 16.31 39.68 68.42
N LEU A 217 15.14 39.18 68.01
CA LEU A 217 14.36 38.14 68.73
C LEU A 217 14.62 36.71 68.22
N VAL A 218 15.18 36.56 67.02
CA VAL A 218 15.44 35.24 66.39
C VAL A 218 16.54 34.46 67.13
N LYS A 219 17.41 35.15 67.87
CA LYS A 219 18.49 34.51 68.64
C LYS A 219 18.04 33.91 69.98
N GLU A 220 16.89 34.31 70.51
CA GLU A 220 16.41 33.87 71.83
C GLU A 220 15.38 32.71 71.74
N ALA A 221 14.75 32.49 70.59
CA ALA A 221 13.77 31.42 70.39
C ALA A 221 14.31 30.36 69.40
N LYS A 222 14.96 29.30 69.93
CA LYS A 222 15.53 28.19 69.13
C LYS A 222 14.50 27.47 68.24
N ASP A 223 13.23 27.42 68.66
CA ASP A 223 12.17 26.74 67.91
C ASP A 223 11.77 27.51 66.64
N VAL A 224 11.89 28.84 66.65
CA VAL A 224 11.59 29.69 65.49
C VAL A 224 12.69 29.60 64.44
N ALA A 225 13.96 29.50 64.87
CA ALA A 225 15.09 29.27 63.96
C ALA A 225 14.99 27.91 63.25
N ARG A 226 14.56 26.86 63.97
CA ARG A 226 14.37 25.51 63.43
C ARG A 226 13.21 25.44 62.42
N PHE A 227 12.14 26.21 62.67
CA PHE A 227 11.01 26.35 61.75
C PHE A 227 11.40 27.04 60.43
N CYS A 228 12.32 28.01 60.49
CA CYS A 228 12.87 28.67 59.30
C CYS A 228 13.82 27.77 58.51
N GLU A 229 14.59 26.91 59.17
CA GLU A 229 15.49 25.95 58.51
C GLU A 229 14.72 24.80 57.83
N THR A 230 13.56 24.40 58.34
CA THR A 230 12.75 23.29 57.78
C THR A 230 11.70 23.73 56.76
N ALA A 231 11.62 25.03 56.43
CA ALA A 231 10.66 25.61 55.49
C ALA A 231 9.19 25.21 55.73
N GLY A 232 8.82 24.93 56.98
CA GLY A 232 7.43 24.65 57.39
C GLY A 232 6.95 23.20 57.20
N VAL A 233 7.83 22.22 56.96
CA VAL A 233 7.41 20.82 56.70
C VAL A 233 6.92 20.06 57.96
N GLU A 234 7.14 20.57 59.17
CA GLU A 234 6.79 19.86 60.43
C GLU A 234 5.55 20.40 61.18
N LEU A 235 4.53 20.93 60.50
CA LEU A 235 3.20 21.09 61.13
C LEU A 235 2.40 19.78 61.01
N GLU A 236 2.86 18.75 61.71
CA GLU A 236 2.04 17.57 61.99
C GLU A 236 1.01 17.97 63.06
N ILE A 237 -0.21 18.30 62.61
CA ILE A 237 -1.34 18.62 63.49
C ILE A 237 -1.71 17.35 64.25
N LYS A 238 -1.29 17.23 65.52
CA LYS A 238 -1.90 16.29 66.45
C LYS A 238 -3.34 16.77 66.74
N PRO A 239 -4.38 15.98 66.45
CA PRO A 239 -5.72 16.30 66.92
C PRO A 239 -5.75 16.07 68.44
N GLY A 240 -5.82 17.16 69.20
CA GLY A 240 -6.06 17.14 70.65
C GLY A 240 -7.53 16.86 70.94
N LYS A 241 -7.78 15.98 71.92
CA LYS A 241 -9.05 15.84 72.64
C LYS A 241 -9.40 17.10 73.40
#